data_AF-A0A0F9C007-F1
#
_entry.id   AF-A0A0F9C007-F1
#
_cell.length_a   1.000
_cell.length_b   1.000
_cell.length_c   1.000
_cell.angle_alpha   90.00
_cell.angle_beta   90.00
_cell.angle_gamma   90.00
#
_symmetry.space_group_name_H-M   'P 1'
#
loop_
_entity.id
_entity.type
_entity.pdbx_description
1 polymer ?
#
loop_
_entity_poly.entity_id
_entity_poly.type
_entity_poly.pdbx_seq_one_letter_code
_entity_poly.pdbx_strand_id
1 'polypeptide(L)'
;MSKEQTKRQCAYNSTHTFVPRSWNQIYCPNGCKRKAENERKRVEKVEVETQTRAEQLEEVLGQAAEFVREHKSLPPVPEQIRATKLEDMGFDTAQQGVALFSDLHYYSEIDRRASNGLAEYNIDIARERLTRWRNGILRFTQMNQIWVQLDTLNILALGDDLEGHGEMFQSQALQMSESIIFQLMGFVEDMVGVILSFLERYKRISIVKVPGN
;
A
#
# COMPACT_ATOMS: atom_id res chain seq x y z
N MET A 1 -46.31 -53.51 -30.02
CA MET A 1 -45.46 -52.64 -30.85
C MET A 1 -44.69 -51.71 -29.92
N SER A 2 -43.37 -51.89 -29.80
CA SER A 2 -42.51 -51.02 -28.99
C SER A 2 -42.39 -49.66 -29.70
N LYS A 3 -42.80 -48.57 -29.04
CA LYS A 3 -42.65 -47.21 -29.58
C LYS A 3 -41.17 -46.83 -29.47
N GLU A 4 -40.51 -46.71 -30.62
CA GLU A 4 -39.12 -46.25 -30.72
C GLU A 4 -39.04 -44.81 -30.18
N GLN A 5 -38.36 -44.61 -29.06
CA GLN A 5 -38.26 -43.29 -28.43
C GLN A 5 -37.23 -42.43 -29.19
N THR A 6 -37.65 -41.26 -29.66
CA THR A 6 -36.82 -40.31 -30.40
C THR A 6 -35.69 -39.77 -29.53
N LYS A 7 -34.44 -39.94 -29.97
CA LYS A 7 -33.25 -39.34 -29.31
C LYS A 7 -33.25 -37.82 -29.51
N ARG A 8 -32.74 -37.07 -28.52
CA ARG A 8 -32.53 -35.61 -28.56
C ARG A 8 -31.05 -35.27 -28.38
N GLN A 9 -30.62 -34.13 -28.94
CA GLN A 9 -29.28 -33.57 -28.68
C GLN A 9 -29.26 -32.82 -27.33
N CYS A 10 -28.16 -32.93 -26.59
CA CYS A 10 -27.96 -32.22 -25.33
C CYS A 10 -27.63 -30.74 -25.58
N ALA A 11 -28.37 -29.83 -24.93
CA ALA A 11 -28.16 -28.39 -25.08
C ALA A 11 -26.81 -27.87 -24.55
N TYR A 12 -26.14 -28.60 -23.66
CA TYR A 12 -24.82 -28.22 -23.11
C TYR A 12 -23.66 -28.80 -23.93
N ASN A 13 -23.84 -29.99 -24.52
CA ASN A 13 -22.80 -30.65 -25.31
C ASN A 13 -23.44 -31.21 -26.58
N SER A 14 -23.34 -30.44 -27.66
CA SER A 14 -23.97 -30.72 -28.96
C SER A 14 -23.56 -32.05 -29.58
N THR A 15 -22.44 -32.63 -29.13
CA THR A 15 -21.94 -33.93 -29.59
C THR A 15 -22.65 -35.14 -28.95
N HIS A 16 -23.41 -34.93 -27.87
CA HIS A 16 -24.10 -36.01 -27.15
C HIS A 16 -25.60 -36.06 -27.49
N THR A 17 -26.09 -37.25 -27.86
CA THR A 17 -27.53 -37.55 -27.96
C THR A 17 -28.00 -38.43 -26.81
N PHE A 18 -29.23 -38.25 -26.34
CA PHE A 18 -29.82 -39.02 -25.25
C PHE A 18 -31.32 -39.26 -25.46
N VAL A 19 -31.86 -40.28 -24.81
CA VAL A 19 -33.31 -40.52 -24.78
C VAL A 19 -33.90 -39.80 -23.57
N PRO A 20 -34.80 -38.83 -23.75
CA PRO A 20 -35.32 -38.02 -22.66
C PRO A 20 -36.30 -38.82 -21.78
N ARG A 21 -36.20 -38.64 -20.46
CA ARG A 21 -37.14 -39.24 -19.48
C ARG A 21 -38.43 -38.43 -19.33
N SER A 22 -38.40 -37.16 -19.70
CA SER A 22 -39.56 -36.26 -19.72
C SER A 22 -39.57 -35.43 -21.00
N TRP A 23 -40.75 -35.01 -21.45
CA TRP A 23 -40.93 -34.27 -22.70
C TRP A 23 -40.17 -32.92 -22.73
N ASN A 24 -39.83 -32.36 -21.56
CA ASN A 24 -39.11 -31.10 -21.39
C ASN A 24 -37.61 -31.26 -21.06
N GLN A 25 -37.08 -32.49 -21.05
CA GLN A 25 -35.67 -32.70 -20.76
C GLN A 25 -34.79 -32.26 -21.94
N ILE A 26 -33.93 -31.26 -21.70
CA ILE A 26 -32.99 -30.69 -22.68
C ILE A 26 -31.51 -31.00 -22.37
N TYR A 27 -31.22 -31.52 -21.18
CA TYR A 27 -29.86 -31.88 -20.75
C TYR A 27 -29.71 -33.39 -20.56
N CYS A 28 -28.52 -33.88 -20.90
CA CYS A 28 -28.13 -35.27 -20.69
C CYS A 28 -28.11 -35.65 -19.18
N PRO A 29 -28.33 -36.93 -18.82
CA PRO A 29 -28.25 -37.39 -17.42
C PRO A 29 -26.84 -37.32 -16.80
N ASN A 30 -25.78 -37.18 -17.62
CA ASN A 30 -24.37 -37.21 -17.19
C ASN A 30 -23.91 -35.90 -16.53
N GLY A 31 -24.78 -35.26 -15.74
CA GLY A 31 -24.45 -34.01 -15.04
C GLY A 31 -24.37 -32.76 -15.94
N CYS A 32 -24.78 -32.84 -17.22
CA CYS A 32 -24.79 -31.71 -18.16
C CYS A 32 -25.58 -30.50 -17.62
N LYS A 33 -26.72 -30.75 -16.94
CA LYS A 33 -27.53 -29.70 -16.32
C LYS A 33 -26.75 -28.90 -15.26
N ARG A 34 -26.05 -29.60 -14.38
CA ARG A 34 -25.26 -28.99 -13.29
C ARG A 34 -24.09 -28.16 -13.83
N LYS A 35 -23.45 -28.62 -14.91
CA LYS A 35 -22.38 -27.87 -15.58
C LYS A 35 -22.92 -26.57 -16.20
N ALA A 36 -24.04 -26.64 -16.93
CA ALA A 36 -24.69 -25.47 -17.50
C ALA A 36 -25.12 -24.45 -16.42
N GLU A 37 -25.66 -24.91 -15.30
CA GLU A 37 -26.03 -24.05 -14.16
C GLU A 37 -24.81 -23.38 -13.51
N ASN A 38 -23.70 -24.11 -13.33
CA ASN A 38 -22.47 -23.55 -12.78
C ASN A 38 -21.84 -22.51 -13.72
N GLU A 39 -21.91 -22.74 -15.03
CA GLU A 39 -21.35 -21.82 -16.03
C GLU A 39 -22.16 -20.52 -16.11
N ARG A 40 -23.50 -20.62 -16.05
CA ARG A 40 -24.37 -19.44 -15.90
C ARG A 40 -24.04 -18.63 -14.64
N LYS A 41 -23.88 -19.30 -13.49
CA LYS A 41 -23.49 -18.63 -12.24
C LYS A 41 -22.12 -17.97 -12.30
N ARG A 42 -21.17 -18.54 -13.06
CA ARG A 42 -19.85 -17.93 -13.28
C ARG A 42 -19.96 -16.66 -14.12
N VAL A 43 -20.70 -16.70 -15.22
CA VAL A 43 -20.92 -15.52 -16.08
C VAL A 43 -21.61 -14.41 -15.31
N GLU A 44 -22.70 -14.73 -14.60
CA GLU A 44 -23.43 -13.77 -13.77
C GLU A 44 -22.54 -13.15 -12.69
N LYS A 45 -21.70 -13.94 -12.02
CA LYS A 45 -20.75 -13.43 -11.02
C LYS A 45 -19.73 -12.45 -11.63
N VAL A 46 -19.18 -12.77 -12.81
CA VAL A 46 -18.22 -11.91 -13.51
C VAL A 46 -18.87 -10.60 -13.97
N GLU A 47 -20.12 -10.66 -14.45
CA GLU A 47 -20.87 -9.46 -14.85
C GLU A 47 -21.13 -8.53 -13.65
N VAL A 48 -21.55 -9.09 -12.51
CA VAL A 48 -21.78 -8.33 -11.28
C VAL A 48 -20.49 -7.69 -10.76
N GLU A 49 -19.37 -8.43 -10.72
CA GLU A 49 -18.06 -7.90 -10.31
C GLU A 49 -17.55 -6.79 -11.26
N THR A 50 -17.85 -6.90 -12.57
CA THR A 50 -17.46 -5.89 -13.55
C THR A 50 -18.29 -4.61 -13.39
N GLN A 51 -19.59 -4.75 -13.11
CA GLN A 51 -20.47 -3.61 -12.83
C GLN A 51 -20.07 -2.88 -11.54
N THR A 52 -19.85 -3.60 -10.45
CA THR A 52 -19.41 -3.00 -9.18
C THR A 52 -18.07 -2.29 -9.31
N ARG A 53 -17.14 -2.83 -10.10
CA ARG A 53 -15.86 -2.17 -10.38
C ARG A 53 -16.03 -0.86 -11.17
N ALA A 54 -16.96 -0.83 -12.12
CA ALA A 54 -17.25 0.38 -12.89
C ALA A 54 -17.84 1.48 -12.00
N GLU A 55 -18.79 1.13 -11.13
CA GLU A 55 -19.40 2.06 -10.16
C GLU A 55 -18.37 2.65 -9.19
N GLN A 56 -17.48 1.81 -8.64
CA GLN A 56 -16.41 2.27 -7.74
C GLN A 56 -15.42 3.20 -8.44
N LEU A 57 -15.07 2.91 -9.70
CA LEU A 57 -14.17 3.78 -10.47
C LEU A 57 -14.82 5.15 -10.70
N GLU A 58 -16.11 5.17 -11.00
CA GLU A 58 -16.87 6.41 -11.22
C GLU A 58 -16.96 7.25 -9.94
N GLU A 59 -17.17 6.60 -8.79
CA GLU A 59 -17.14 7.26 -7.47
C GLU A 59 -15.77 7.90 -7.18
N VAL A 60 -14.68 7.15 -7.39
CA VAL A 60 -13.31 7.66 -7.18
C VAL A 60 -13.00 8.84 -8.11
N LEU A 61 -13.42 8.75 -9.38
CA LEU A 61 -13.25 9.85 -10.33
C LEU A 61 -14.08 11.08 -9.93
N GLY A 62 -15.28 10.88 -9.40
CA GLY A 62 -16.14 11.94 -8.85
C GLY A 62 -15.46 12.66 -7.68
N GLN A 63 -14.98 11.90 -6.69
CA GLN A 63 -14.26 12.42 -5.53
C GLN A 63 -12.97 13.16 -5.93
N ALA A 64 -12.21 12.61 -6.89
CA ALA A 64 -11.01 13.27 -7.41
C ALA A 64 -11.34 14.59 -8.12
N ALA A 65 -12.43 14.65 -8.90
CA ALA A 65 -12.87 15.86 -9.57
C ALA A 65 -13.42 16.93 -8.60
N GLU A 66 -14.00 16.51 -7.48
CA GLU A 66 -14.42 17.39 -6.40
C GLU A 66 -13.21 17.94 -5.64
N PHE A 67 -12.27 17.07 -5.27
CA PHE A 67 -11.00 17.45 -4.66
C PHE A 67 -10.21 18.47 -5.49
N VAL A 68 -10.14 18.27 -6.82
CA VAL A 68 -9.50 19.21 -7.76
C VAL A 68 -10.24 20.55 -7.83
N ARG A 69 -11.58 20.54 -7.71
CA ARG A 69 -12.40 21.77 -7.71
C ARG A 69 -12.27 22.56 -6.41
N GLU A 70 -12.19 21.87 -5.28
CA GLU A 70 -12.11 22.49 -3.95
C GLU A 70 -10.68 22.90 -3.57
N HIS A 71 -9.66 22.30 -4.19
CA HIS A 71 -8.28 22.75 -4.02
C HIS A 71 -8.10 24.15 -4.59
N LYS A 72 -8.06 25.14 -3.69
CA LYS A 72 -7.44 26.43 -3.98
C LYS A 72 -6.03 26.14 -4.47
N SER A 73 -5.70 26.57 -5.68
CA SER A 73 -4.32 26.58 -6.16
C SER A 73 -3.47 27.24 -5.08
N LEU A 74 -2.39 26.57 -4.67
CA LEU A 74 -1.38 27.21 -3.84
C LEU A 74 -1.05 28.57 -4.47
N PRO A 75 -0.84 29.61 -3.65
CA PRO A 75 -0.41 30.90 -4.19
C PRO A 75 0.76 30.65 -5.14
N PRO A 76 0.78 31.29 -6.32
CA PRO A 76 1.81 31.03 -7.31
C PRO A 76 3.17 31.19 -6.62
N VAL A 77 4.04 30.20 -6.80
CA VAL A 77 5.43 30.31 -6.35
C VAL A 77 5.94 31.63 -6.94
N PRO A 78 6.42 32.58 -6.12
CA PRO A 78 6.82 33.88 -6.61
C PRO A 78 7.74 33.73 -7.83
N GLU A 79 7.55 34.55 -8.88
CA GLU A 79 8.35 34.50 -10.13
C GLU A 79 9.86 34.49 -9.87
N GLN A 80 10.26 35.01 -8.72
CA GLN A 80 11.56 34.79 -8.13
C GLN A 80 11.32 34.24 -6.72
N ILE A 81 11.68 32.97 -6.47
CA ILE A 81 12.20 32.62 -5.15
C ILE A 81 13.47 33.45 -5.03
N ARG A 82 13.34 34.67 -4.50
CA ARG A 82 14.50 35.43 -4.10
C ARG A 82 15.13 34.58 -3.03
N ALA A 83 16.26 33.95 -3.34
CA ALA A 83 17.22 33.59 -2.34
C ALA A 83 17.57 34.91 -1.66
N THR A 84 16.81 35.29 -0.64
CA THR A 84 17.19 36.36 0.27
C THR A 84 18.60 35.98 0.69
N LYS A 85 19.55 36.91 0.58
CA LYS A 85 20.90 36.61 1.05
C LYS A 85 20.78 36.17 2.51
N LEU A 86 21.53 35.17 2.92
CA LEU A 86 21.46 34.68 4.31
C LEU A 86 21.65 35.83 5.32
N GLU A 87 22.47 36.80 4.93
CA GLU A 87 22.71 38.08 5.61
C GLU A 87 21.41 38.87 5.87
N ASP A 88 20.50 38.90 4.89
CA ASP A 88 19.24 39.64 4.92
C ASP A 88 18.15 38.90 5.72
N MET A 89 18.35 37.61 6.01
CA MET A 89 17.42 36.80 6.81
C MET A 89 17.70 36.85 8.31
N GLY A 90 18.85 37.42 8.73
CA GLY A 90 19.26 37.41 10.13
C GLY A 90 19.52 36.00 10.68
N PHE A 91 20.00 35.08 9.82
CA PHE A 91 20.40 33.72 10.21
C PHE A 91 21.90 33.65 10.56
N ASP A 92 22.37 34.61 11.34
CA ASP A 92 23.68 34.62 12.00
C ASP A 92 23.71 33.72 13.25
N THR A 93 22.57 33.12 13.60
CA THR A 93 22.42 32.20 14.72
C THR A 93 22.54 30.73 14.28
N ALA A 94 23.17 29.92 15.14
CA ALA A 94 23.30 28.48 14.93
C ALA A 94 21.92 27.83 14.75
N GLN A 95 21.76 27.08 13.66
CA GLN A 95 20.49 26.44 13.32
C GLN A 95 20.42 25.02 13.87
N GLN A 96 19.20 24.53 14.04
CA GLN A 96 18.94 23.15 14.43
C GLN A 96 18.16 22.43 13.32
N GLY A 97 18.56 21.20 13.03
CA GLY A 97 17.82 20.34 12.11
C GLY A 97 16.64 19.69 12.83
N VAL A 98 15.55 19.48 12.09
CA VAL A 98 14.44 18.63 12.52
C VAL A 98 14.18 17.62 11.41
N ALA A 99 14.24 16.33 11.77
CA ALA A 99 13.93 15.21 10.91
C ALA A 99 12.73 14.46 11.48
N LEU A 100 11.75 14.16 10.62
CA LEU A 100 10.52 13.48 11.00
C LEU A 100 10.48 12.11 10.33
N PHE A 101 10.00 11.11 11.06
CA PHE A 101 9.52 9.86 10.47
C PHE A 101 8.35 9.30 11.30
N SER A 102 7.47 8.56 10.66
CA SER A 102 6.26 7.96 11.23
C SER A 102 5.87 6.74 10.40
N ASP A 103 4.98 5.91 10.95
CA ASP A 103 4.25 4.87 10.20
C ASP A 103 5.20 3.94 9.42
N LEU A 104 6.30 3.55 10.06
CA LEU A 104 7.27 2.65 9.44
C LEU A 104 6.73 1.23 9.38
N HIS A 105 5.90 0.82 10.36
CA HIS A 105 5.33 -0.53 10.46
C HIS A 105 6.37 -1.60 10.16
N TYR A 106 7.49 -1.58 10.89
CA TYR A 106 8.61 -2.49 10.63
C TYR A 106 8.13 -3.93 10.68
N TYR A 107 8.54 -4.75 9.70
CA TYR A 107 8.09 -6.14 9.48
C TYR A 107 6.62 -6.34 9.10
N SER A 108 5.93 -5.28 8.68
CA SER A 108 4.65 -5.43 7.98
C SER A 108 4.85 -6.11 6.62
N GLU A 109 3.93 -6.99 6.25
CA GLU A 109 3.91 -7.73 5.00
C GLU A 109 2.57 -7.52 4.30
N ILE A 110 2.60 -6.71 3.25
CA ILE A 110 1.44 -6.41 2.41
C ILE A 110 1.68 -7.05 1.04
N ASP A 111 0.99 -8.17 0.79
CA ASP A 111 1.00 -8.82 -0.53
C ASP A 111 0.35 -7.91 -1.57
N ARG A 112 1.09 -7.67 -2.65
CA ARG A 112 0.62 -6.94 -3.82
C ARG A 112 -0.68 -7.49 -4.41
N ARG A 113 -0.93 -8.80 -4.29
CA ARG A 113 -2.17 -9.43 -4.73
C ARG A 113 -3.33 -9.08 -3.82
N ALA A 114 -3.09 -8.99 -2.50
CA ALA A 114 -4.10 -8.59 -1.53
C ALA A 114 -4.50 -7.10 -1.70
N SER A 115 -3.60 -6.28 -2.23
CA SER A 115 -3.85 -4.86 -2.53
C SER A 115 -4.32 -4.58 -3.97
N ASN A 116 -4.72 -5.60 -4.74
CA ASN A 116 -5.08 -5.45 -6.17
C ASN A 116 -3.99 -4.77 -7.03
N GLY A 117 -2.72 -4.93 -6.65
CA GLY A 117 -1.59 -4.35 -7.35
C GLY A 117 -1.22 -2.93 -6.91
N LEU A 118 -1.95 -2.34 -5.95
CA LEU A 118 -1.79 -0.94 -5.55
C LEU A 118 -0.62 -0.71 -4.60
N ALA A 119 -0.30 -1.67 -3.74
CA ALA A 119 0.72 -1.53 -2.73
C ALA A 119 1.45 -2.85 -2.47
N GLU A 120 2.76 -2.77 -2.21
CA GLU A 120 3.57 -3.89 -1.76
C GLU A 120 4.43 -3.37 -0.61
N TYR A 121 4.49 -4.15 0.47
CA TYR A 121 5.32 -3.81 1.61
C TYR A 121 5.93 -5.07 2.22
N ASN A 122 7.20 -5.00 2.55
CA ASN A 122 7.97 -6.04 3.22
C ASN A 122 9.19 -5.40 3.90
N ILE A 123 9.96 -6.20 4.63
CA ILE A 123 11.14 -5.73 5.36
C ILE A 123 12.20 -5.08 4.46
N ASP A 124 12.39 -5.56 3.23
CA ASP A 124 13.38 -5.01 2.31
C ASP A 124 12.97 -3.60 1.85
N ILE A 125 11.67 -3.40 1.58
CA ILE A 125 11.11 -2.09 1.25
C ILE A 125 11.22 -1.15 2.46
N ALA A 126 10.98 -1.63 3.68
CA ALA A 126 11.14 -0.84 4.90
C ALA A 126 12.60 -0.35 5.08
N ARG A 127 13.58 -1.25 4.94
CA ARG A 127 15.02 -0.94 4.99
C ARG A 127 15.46 0.03 3.90
N GLU A 128 14.95 -0.16 2.69
CA GLU A 128 15.22 0.74 1.58
C GLU A 128 14.70 2.16 1.88
N ARG A 129 13.46 2.27 2.37
CA ARG A 129 12.85 3.55 2.75
C ARG A 129 13.62 4.24 3.87
N LEU A 130 14.01 3.49 4.91
CA LEU A 130 14.82 4.00 6.01
C LEU A 130 16.19 4.52 5.52
N THR A 131 16.83 3.77 4.62
CA THR A 131 18.10 4.17 3.98
C THR A 131 17.94 5.42 3.13
N ARG A 132 16.88 5.51 2.32
CA ARG A 132 16.57 6.69 1.50
C ARG A 132 16.29 7.92 2.38
N TRP A 133 15.57 7.76 3.47
CA TRP A 133 15.30 8.82 4.44
C TRP A 133 16.60 9.35 5.06
N ARG A 134 17.44 8.46 5.61
CA ARG A 134 18.78 8.82 6.14
C ARG A 134 19.61 9.58 5.11
N ASN A 135 19.74 9.02 3.91
CA ASN A 135 20.55 9.61 2.83
C ASN A 135 19.97 10.97 2.38
N GLY A 136 18.65 11.11 2.36
CA GLY A 136 17.97 12.37 2.06
C GLY A 136 18.32 13.47 3.05
N ILE A 137 18.30 13.16 4.34
CA ILE A 137 18.69 14.10 5.41
C ILE A 137 20.15 14.49 5.30
N LEU A 138 21.06 13.52 5.16
CA LEU A 138 22.50 13.79 5.04
C LEU A 138 22.81 14.62 3.78
N ARG A 139 22.19 14.29 2.65
CA ARG A 139 22.39 15.04 1.40
C ARG A 139 21.86 16.46 1.52
N PHE A 140 20.67 16.63 2.10
CA PHE A 140 20.09 17.95 2.33
C PHE A 140 21.01 18.82 3.19
N THR A 141 21.55 18.29 4.29
CA THR A 141 22.43 19.09 5.16
C THR A 141 23.83 19.27 4.59
N GLN A 142 24.34 18.32 3.80
CA GLN A 142 25.60 18.48 3.06
C GLN A 142 25.51 19.62 2.03
N MET A 143 24.39 19.73 1.31
CA MET A 143 24.18 20.83 0.34
C MET A 143 24.10 22.20 1.02
N ASN A 144 23.55 22.24 2.24
CA ASN A 144 23.34 23.48 2.97
C ASN A 144 24.49 23.84 3.92
N GLN A 145 25.56 23.03 4.02
CA GLN A 145 26.62 23.23 5.01
C GLN A 145 27.44 24.51 4.84
N ILE A 146 27.51 25.03 3.61
CA ILE A 146 28.23 26.28 3.30
C ILE A 146 27.47 27.48 3.89
N TRP A 147 26.16 27.32 4.02
CA TRP A 147 25.23 28.38 4.36
C TRP A 147 24.76 28.29 5.80
N VAL A 148 24.68 27.08 6.35
CA VAL A 148 24.03 26.84 7.63
C VAL A 148 24.95 26.04 8.55
N GLN A 149 25.25 26.62 9.71
CA GLN A 149 25.89 25.89 10.80
C GLN A 149 24.85 25.06 11.55
N LEU A 150 24.83 23.75 11.29
CA LEU A 150 23.85 22.82 11.83
C LEU A 150 24.54 21.70 12.62
N ASP A 151 24.82 21.98 13.89
CA ASP A 151 25.53 21.06 14.79
C ASP A 151 24.59 20.07 15.50
N THR A 152 23.29 20.38 15.56
CA THR A 152 22.28 19.58 16.27
C THR A 152 21.19 19.10 15.33
N LEU A 153 20.87 17.81 15.39
CA LEU A 153 19.72 17.20 14.73
C LEU A 153 18.70 16.72 15.78
N ASN A 154 17.45 17.15 15.64
CA ASN A 154 16.32 16.61 16.40
C ASN A 154 15.56 15.62 15.51
N ILE A 155 15.47 14.37 15.94
CA ILE A 155 14.70 13.32 15.27
C ILE A 155 13.39 13.15 16.03
N LEU A 156 12.27 13.43 15.38
CA LEU A 156 10.94 13.16 15.91
C LEU A 156 10.40 11.88 15.28
N ALA A 157 10.32 10.82 16.08
CA ALA A 157 9.73 9.54 15.73
C ALA A 157 8.25 9.56 16.15
N LEU A 158 7.33 9.69 15.19
CA LEU A 158 5.96 10.15 15.45
C LEU A 158 4.92 9.04 15.65
N GLY A 159 5.33 7.78 15.80
CA GLY A 159 4.41 6.67 16.05
C GLY A 159 4.63 5.51 15.08
N ASP A 160 4.07 4.36 15.46
CA ASP A 160 3.90 3.19 14.58
C ASP A 160 5.20 2.73 13.89
N ASP A 161 6.29 2.65 14.69
CA ASP A 161 7.60 2.24 14.18
C ASP A 161 7.62 0.74 13.86
N LEU A 162 6.96 -0.08 14.68
CA LEU A 162 6.88 -1.54 14.54
C LEU A 162 5.45 -1.93 14.13
N GLU A 163 5.29 -3.07 13.46
CA GLU A 163 3.97 -3.60 13.14
C GLU A 163 3.20 -3.99 14.42
N GLY A 164 3.87 -4.61 15.41
CA GLY A 164 3.29 -4.87 16.73
C GLY A 164 3.14 -6.35 17.06
N HIS A 165 2.11 -6.71 17.82
CA HIS A 165 1.91 -8.07 18.37
C HIS A 165 0.80 -8.88 17.72
N GLY A 166 0.14 -8.34 16.69
CA GLY A 166 -0.84 -9.08 15.89
C GLY A 166 -2.27 -9.08 16.41
N GLU A 167 -2.55 -8.32 17.48
CA GLU A 167 -3.87 -8.24 18.10
C GLU A 167 -4.48 -6.83 18.01
N MET A 168 -3.86 -5.89 17.27
CA MET A 168 -4.44 -4.55 17.07
C MET A 168 -5.71 -4.61 16.21
N PHE A 169 -5.74 -5.51 15.23
CA PHE A 169 -6.92 -5.80 14.40
C PHE A 169 -6.92 -7.26 13.92
N GLN A 170 -8.09 -7.78 13.56
CA GLN A 170 -8.32 -9.23 13.36
C GLN A 170 -7.39 -9.91 12.35
N SER A 171 -6.93 -9.19 11.32
CA SER A 171 -6.07 -9.73 10.26
C SER A 171 -4.61 -9.37 10.42
N GLN A 172 -4.21 -8.68 11.50
CA GLN A 172 -2.85 -8.17 11.65
C GLN A 172 -1.81 -9.29 11.66
N ALA A 173 -2.09 -10.38 12.39
CA ALA A 173 -1.18 -11.53 12.45
C ALA A 173 -0.89 -12.16 11.07
N LEU A 174 -1.76 -11.97 10.07
CA LEU A 174 -1.54 -12.43 8.69
C LEU A 174 -0.66 -11.49 7.87
N GLN A 175 -0.43 -10.28 8.37
CA GLN A 175 0.36 -9.21 7.74
C GLN A 175 1.66 -8.97 8.51
N MET A 176 2.02 -9.86 9.43
CA MET A 176 3.26 -9.79 10.19
C MET A 176 4.21 -10.85 9.67
N SER A 177 5.42 -10.42 9.32
CA SER A 177 6.48 -11.35 8.93
C SER A 177 7.25 -11.95 10.13
N GLU A 178 7.21 -11.30 11.29
CA GLU A 178 7.99 -11.70 12.47
C GLU A 178 7.29 -11.41 13.81
N SER A 179 7.73 -12.08 14.87
CA SER A 179 7.29 -11.78 16.25
C SER A 179 7.87 -10.45 16.76
N ILE A 180 7.16 -9.81 17.71
CA ILE A 180 7.53 -8.49 18.25
C ILE A 180 9.00 -8.37 18.71
N ILE A 181 9.57 -9.44 19.26
CA ILE A 181 10.97 -9.45 19.71
C ILE A 181 11.92 -9.32 18.52
N PHE A 182 11.68 -10.05 17.43
CA PHE A 182 12.49 -9.97 16.20
C PHE A 182 12.29 -8.63 15.49
N GLN A 183 11.07 -8.08 15.50
CA GLN A 183 10.82 -6.74 14.98
C GLN A 183 11.66 -5.68 15.69
N LEU A 184 11.65 -5.70 17.03
CA LEU A 184 12.43 -4.78 17.84
C LEU A 184 13.94 -4.94 17.56
N MET A 185 14.45 -6.17 17.54
CA MET A 185 15.87 -6.41 17.30
C MET A 185 16.30 -5.93 15.90
N GLY A 186 15.53 -6.26 14.86
CA GLY A 186 15.83 -5.81 13.50
C GLY A 186 15.74 -4.29 13.35
N PHE A 187 14.72 -3.65 13.95
CA PHE A 187 14.59 -2.20 13.93
C PHE A 187 15.78 -1.52 14.64
N VAL A 188 16.18 -2.02 15.81
CA VAL A 188 17.33 -1.48 16.54
C VAL A 188 18.61 -1.63 15.73
N GLU A 189 18.86 -2.79 15.11
CA GLU A 189 20.03 -3.03 14.25
C GLU A 189 20.10 -2.00 13.12
N ASP A 190 19.01 -1.82 12.39
CA ASP A 190 18.96 -0.90 11.25
C ASP A 190 19.04 0.58 11.70
N MET A 191 18.42 0.94 12.83
CA MET A 191 18.48 2.29 13.39
C MET A 191 19.85 2.66 13.97
N VAL A 192 20.61 1.70 14.50
CA VAL A 192 22.00 1.94 14.93
C VAL A 192 22.83 2.44 13.76
N GLY A 193 22.71 1.81 12.58
CA GLY A 193 23.38 2.25 11.37
C GLY A 193 23.01 3.70 10.99
N VAL A 194 21.72 4.05 11.11
CA VAL A 194 21.24 5.41 10.83
C VAL A 194 21.80 6.43 11.82
N ILE A 195 21.73 6.14 13.12
CA ILE A 195 22.20 7.04 14.18
C ILE A 195 23.71 7.27 14.05
N LEU A 196 24.49 6.22 13.79
CA LEU A 196 25.94 6.34 13.59
C LEU A 196 26.27 7.23 12.38
N SER A 197 25.58 7.04 11.25
CA SER A 197 25.76 7.93 10.09
C SER A 197 25.43 9.40 10.38
N PHE A 198 24.44 9.65 11.25
CA PHE A 198 24.13 11.01 11.69
C PHE A 198 25.19 11.56 12.66
N LEU A 199 25.75 10.74 13.56
CA LEU A 199 26.79 11.17 14.50
C LEU A 199 28.12 11.53 13.83
N GLU A 200 28.40 10.99 12.64
CA GLU A 200 29.52 11.46 11.81
C GLU A 200 29.38 12.93 11.40
N ARG A 201 28.14 13.45 11.36
CA ARG A 201 27.82 14.79 10.88
C ARG A 201 27.43 15.76 11.99
N TYR A 202 26.59 15.33 12.92
CA TYR A 202 26.03 16.17 13.97
C TYR A 202 26.73 15.91 15.29
N LYS A 203 27.11 16.98 16.00
CA LYS A 203 27.72 16.89 17.33
C LYS A 203 26.71 16.40 18.38
N ARG A 204 25.43 16.70 18.16
CA ARG A 204 24.35 16.32 19.05
C ARG A 204 23.15 15.81 18.26
N ILE A 205 22.61 14.68 18.70
CA ILE A 205 21.33 14.16 18.23
C ILE A 205 20.39 14.11 19.43
N SER A 206 19.18 14.65 19.27
CA SER A 206 18.08 14.48 20.21
C SER A 206 17.03 13.64 19.53
N ILE A 207 16.59 12.55 20.17
CA ILE A 207 15.53 11.69 19.65
C ILE A 207 14.32 11.84 20.57
N VAL A 208 13.19 12.23 20.01
CA VAL A 208 11.90 12.29 20.70
C VAL A 208 11.00 11.25 20.07
N LYS A 209 10.53 10.31 20.88
CA LYS A 209 9.59 9.27 20.45
C LYS A 209 8.21 9.59 20.98
N VAL A 210 7.26 9.69 20.06
CA VAL A 210 5.82 9.65 20.35
C VAL A 210 5.37 8.20 20.16
N PRO A 211 4.74 7.58 21.16
CA PRO A 211 4.23 6.22 21.04
C PRO A 211 3.10 6.16 20.01
N GLY A 212 3.05 5.03 19.31
CA GLY A 212 2.00 4.67 18.37
C GLY A 212 0.77 4.06 19.04
N ASN A 213 -0.14 3.55 18.22
CA ASN A 213 -1.29 2.77 18.68
C ASN A 213 -0.93 1.35 19.17
#